data_AF-A0A7S7T5N4-F1
#
_entry.id   AF-A0A7S7T5N4-F1
#
_cell.length_a   1.000
_cell.length_b   1.000
_cell.length_c   1.000
_cell.angle_alpha   90.00
_cell.angle_beta   90.00
_cell.angle_gamma   90.00
#
_symmetry.space_group_name_H-M   'P 1'
#
loop_
_entity.id
_entity.type
_entity.pdbx_description
1 polymer ?
#
loop_
_entity_poly.entity_id
_entity_poly.type
_entity_poly.pdbx_seq_one_letter_code
_entity_poly.pdbx_strand_id
1 'polypeptide(L)'
;MKSKSRLNGHFETERDAISPETPLRLAIAAEVAFPQGGMTASGLRKEAARGRLMIERIAGKDYTTLAAIAKMRELCRIPAASEVNSSEALESAASKLEAFRKRLESRPPWPRK
;
A
#
# COMPACT_ATOMS: atom_id res chain seq x y z
N MET A 1 -8.57 46.21 17.10
CA MET A 1 -8.40 46.27 15.63
C MET A 1 -6.93 46.49 15.32
N LYS A 2 -6.42 45.78 14.30
CA LYS A 2 -5.04 45.74 13.73
C LYS A 2 -4.33 44.41 14.03
N SER A 3 -3.89 43.59 13.08
CA SER A 3 -4.19 43.36 11.67
C SER A 3 -3.69 41.94 11.46
N LYS A 4 -4.55 40.99 11.10
CA LYS A 4 -4.14 39.60 10.82
C LYS A 4 -3.14 39.64 9.66
N SER A 5 -1.90 39.27 9.93
CA SER A 5 -0.85 39.06 8.93
C SER A 5 -1.34 38.03 7.92
N ARG A 6 -1.69 38.50 6.71
CA ARG A 6 -1.80 37.65 5.53
C ARG A 6 -0.37 37.32 5.11
N LEU A 7 0.10 36.13 5.47
CA LEU A 7 1.26 35.49 4.85
C LEU A 7 0.74 34.29 4.06
N ASN A 8 0.30 34.55 2.84
CA ASN A 8 0.24 33.53 1.79
C ASN A 8 1.15 34.03 0.67
N GLY A 9 2.22 33.31 0.38
CA GLY A 9 3.06 33.56 -0.79
C GLY A 9 4.46 33.00 -0.65
N HIS A 10 4.73 31.91 -1.39
CA HIS A 10 6.04 31.33 -1.72
C HIS A 10 6.70 30.38 -0.70
N PHE A 11 6.16 29.15 -0.62
CA PHE A 11 6.87 27.95 -0.13
C PHE A 11 7.09 26.95 -1.29
N GLU A 12 7.48 27.48 -2.46
CA GLU A 12 7.61 26.70 -3.70
C GLU A 12 9.05 26.24 -3.98
N THR A 13 10.07 26.81 -3.34
CA THR A 13 11.45 26.70 -3.87
C THR A 13 12.45 25.90 -3.00
N GLU A 14 12.09 25.42 -1.81
CA GLU A 14 13.00 24.55 -1.00
C GLU A 14 12.79 23.05 -1.24
N ARG A 15 11.69 22.65 -1.90
CA ARG A 15 11.40 21.25 -2.23
C ARG A 15 12.27 20.70 -3.37
N ASP A 16 12.90 21.57 -4.15
CA ASP A 16 13.75 21.19 -5.28
C ASP A 16 15.13 20.63 -4.87
N ALA A 17 15.52 20.79 -3.60
CA ALA A 17 16.80 20.26 -3.10
C ALA A 17 16.72 18.80 -2.59
N ILE A 18 15.53 18.19 -2.59
CA ILE A 18 15.35 16.82 -2.10
C ILE A 18 15.51 15.86 -3.28
N SER A 19 16.67 15.21 -3.37
CA SER A 19 16.87 14.10 -4.31
C SER A 19 15.89 12.96 -4.02
N PRO A 20 15.43 12.22 -5.05
CA PRO A 20 14.54 11.06 -4.87
C PRO A 20 15.08 10.00 -3.91
N GLU A 21 16.41 9.91 -3.78
CA GLU A 21 17.12 8.95 -2.92
C GLU A 21 17.50 9.54 -1.55
N THR A 22 17.17 10.81 -1.28
CA THR A 22 17.44 11.40 0.03
C THR A 22 16.60 10.67 1.10
N PRO A 23 17.23 10.12 2.16
CA PRO A 23 16.49 9.48 3.24
C PRO A 23 15.74 10.52 4.07
N LEU A 24 14.41 10.42 4.07
CA LEU A 24 13.51 11.32 4.79
C LEU A 24 12.82 10.57 5.93
N ARG A 25 12.63 11.25 7.06
CA ARG A 25 11.79 10.69 8.15
C ARG A 25 10.37 10.51 7.65
N LEU A 26 9.69 9.46 8.09
CA LEU A 26 8.35 9.11 7.59
C LEU A 26 7.32 10.25 7.64
N ALA A 27 7.39 11.12 8.65
CA ALA A 27 6.50 12.28 8.74
C ALA A 27 6.74 13.27 7.59
N ILE A 28 7.99 13.66 7.36
CA ILE A 28 8.40 14.57 6.28
C ILE A 28 8.15 13.93 4.92
N ALA A 29 8.48 12.64 4.77
CA ALA A 29 8.27 11.92 3.52
C ALA A 29 6.78 11.88 3.12
N ALA A 30 5.87 11.76 4.09
CA ALA A 30 4.43 11.81 3.84
C ALA A 30 3.98 13.20 3.38
N GLU A 31 4.45 14.28 4.01
CA GLU A 31 4.13 15.66 3.64
C GLU A 31 4.65 16.02 2.25
N VAL A 32 5.87 15.58 1.92
CA VAL A 32 6.50 15.86 0.62
C VAL A 32 5.86 15.04 -0.50
N ALA A 33 5.64 13.74 -0.30
CA ALA A 33 5.09 12.86 -1.33
C ALA A 33 3.57 13.03 -1.52
N PHE A 34 2.86 13.51 -0.49
CA PHE A 34 1.42 13.71 -0.49
C PHE A 34 1.09 15.13 0.00
N PRO A 35 1.33 16.17 -0.82
CA PRO A 35 1.22 17.57 -0.41
C PRO A 35 -0.22 17.99 -0.08
N GLN A 36 -1.22 17.25 -0.56
CA GLN A 36 -2.63 17.45 -0.22
C GLN A 36 -3.04 16.73 1.07
N GLY A 37 -2.10 16.07 1.76
CA GLY A 37 -2.36 15.22 2.91
C GLY A 37 -2.88 13.83 2.53
N GLY A 38 -3.67 13.22 3.41
CA GLY A 38 -4.22 11.87 3.22
C GLY A 38 -3.25 10.72 3.50
N MET A 39 -1.94 10.98 3.50
CA MET A 39 -0.92 10.04 3.97
C MET A 39 -0.30 10.52 5.29
N THR A 40 0.00 9.58 6.18
CA THR A 40 0.64 9.87 7.47
C THR A 40 1.81 8.93 7.71
N ALA A 41 2.70 9.26 8.65
CA ALA A 41 3.76 8.35 9.08
C ALA A 41 3.23 6.99 9.56
N SER A 42 2.05 6.96 10.19
CA SER A 42 1.37 5.72 10.58
C SER A 42 0.91 4.92 9.36
N GLY A 43 0.37 5.60 8.33
CA GLY A 43 0.02 4.99 7.06
C GLY A 43 1.23 4.34 6.38
N LEU A 44 2.36 5.06 6.29
CA LEU A 44 3.60 4.53 5.71
C LEU A 44 4.13 3.31 6.50
N ARG A 45 4.06 3.33 7.84
CA ARG A 45 4.41 2.15 8.65
C ARG A 45 3.52 0.94 8.35
N LYS A 46 2.22 1.16 8.09
CA LYS A 46 1.31 0.07 7.70
C LYS A 46 1.64 -0.48 6.32
N GLU A 47 2.00 0.35 5.35
CA GLU A 47 2.42 -0.13 4.03
C GLU A 47 3.75 -0.90 4.09
N ALA A 48 4.67 -0.49 4.97
CA ALA A 48 5.89 -1.25 5.22
C ALA A 48 5.61 -2.59 5.92
N ALA A 49 4.69 -2.63 6.89
CA ALA A 49 4.24 -3.88 7.51
C ALA A 49 3.56 -4.83 6.50
N ARG A 50 2.97 -4.29 5.44
CA ARG A 50 2.42 -5.05 4.29
C ARG A 50 3.47 -5.48 3.28
N GLY A 51 4.75 -5.11 3.48
CA GLY A 51 5.85 -5.42 2.58
C GLY A 51 5.87 -4.61 1.28
N ARG A 52 5.11 -3.51 1.20
CA ARG A 52 4.99 -2.68 -0.02
C ARG A 52 5.93 -1.48 -0.02
N LEU A 53 6.35 -1.03 1.17
CA LEU A 53 7.25 0.11 1.33
C LEU A 53 8.56 -0.34 1.99
N MET A 54 9.69 0.12 1.45
CA MET A 54 11.00 -0.06 2.04
C MET A 54 11.26 1.01 3.10
N ILE A 55 11.56 0.60 4.33
CA ILE A 55 11.95 1.50 5.43
C ILE A 55 13.40 1.20 5.83
N GLU A 56 14.17 2.25 5.99
CA GLU A 56 15.50 2.23 6.59
C GLU A 56 15.39 2.63 8.06
N ARG A 57 15.84 1.76 8.97
CA ARG A 57 15.86 2.07 10.40
C ARG A 57 17.28 2.44 10.83
N ILE A 58 17.49 3.72 11.15
CA ILE A 58 18.79 4.26 11.57
C ILE A 58 18.62 4.86 12.97
N ALA A 59 19.39 4.36 13.95
CA ALA A 59 19.30 4.79 15.36
C ALA A 59 17.87 4.76 15.93
N GLY A 60 17.10 3.71 15.61
CA GLY A 60 15.71 3.55 16.07
C GLY A 60 14.69 4.49 15.40
N LYS A 61 15.12 5.27 14.39
CA LYS A 61 14.26 6.16 13.63
C LYS A 61 14.00 5.57 12.24
N ASP A 62 12.78 5.74 11.77
CA ASP A 62 12.37 5.24 10.46
C ASP A 62 12.51 6.32 9.39
N TYR A 63 13.21 5.93 8.33
CA TYR A 63 13.44 6.71 7.12
C TYR A 63 12.91 5.98 5.90
N THR A 64 12.62 6.73 4.85
CA THR A 64 12.27 6.23 3.52
C THR A 64 12.74 7.24 2.50
N THR A 65 12.91 6.80 1.26
CA THR A 65 13.19 7.68 0.12
C THR A 65 11.91 7.98 -0.67
N LEU A 66 11.91 9.04 -1.48
CA LEU A 66 10.78 9.33 -2.37
C LEU A 66 10.68 8.28 -3.49
N ALA A 67 11.82 7.74 -3.94
CA ALA A 67 11.87 6.62 -4.88
C ALA A 67 11.18 5.36 -4.32
N ALA A 68 11.39 5.03 -3.05
CA ALA A 68 10.69 3.91 -2.39
C ALA A 68 9.17 4.14 -2.33
N ILE A 69 8.72 5.38 -2.08
CA ILE A 69 7.29 5.73 -2.09
C ILE A 69 6.71 5.62 -3.51
N ALA A 70 7.45 6.01 -4.55
CA ALA A 70 7.00 5.85 -5.93
C ALA A 70 6.76 4.36 -6.28
N LYS A 71 7.70 3.48 -5.93
CA LYS A 71 7.55 2.02 -6.09
C LYS A 71 6.36 1.47 -5.29
N MET A 72 6.20 1.91 -4.04
CA MET A 72 5.03 1.55 -3.22
C MET A 72 3.72 1.96 -3.90
N ARG A 73 3.65 3.15 -4.50
CA ARG A 73 2.44 3.62 -5.20
C ARG A 73 2.08 2.74 -6.38
N GLU A 74 3.06 2.21 -7.11
CA GLU A 74 2.82 1.25 -8.19
C GLU A 74 2.17 -0.03 -7.67
N LEU A 75 2.69 -0.59 -6.56
CA LEU A 75 2.13 -1.77 -5.91
C LEU A 75 0.72 -1.54 -5.33
N CYS A 76 0.41 -0.31 -4.93
CA CYS A 76 -0.90 0.07 -4.41
C CYS A 76 -1.94 0.41 -5.49
N ARG A 77 -1.57 0.43 -6.78
CA ARG A 77 -2.53 0.69 -7.86
C ARG A 77 -3.55 -0.44 -7.89
N ILE A 78 -4.82 -0.08 -7.67
CA ILE A 78 -5.92 -1.00 -7.92
C ILE A 78 -6.09 -1.05 -9.44
N PRO A 79 -5.99 -2.23 -10.07
CA PRO A 79 -6.26 -2.34 -11.50
C PRO A 79 -7.68 -1.82 -11.76
N ALA A 80 -7.85 -1.04 -12.84
CA ALA A 80 -9.19 -0.76 -13.33
C ALA A 80 -9.92 -2.09 -13.50
N ALA A 81 -11.24 -2.12 -13.28
CA ALA A 81 -12.06 -3.29 -13.50
C ALA A 81 -12.15 -3.61 -15.00
N SER A 82 -11.02 -3.96 -15.61
CA SER A 82 -10.88 -4.54 -16.93
C SER A 82 -10.23 -5.91 -16.68
N GLU A 83 -11.06 -6.94 -16.78
CA GLU A 83 -10.64 -8.34 -16.97
C GLU A 83 -9.76 -8.89 -15.84
N VAL A 84 -10.37 -9.12 -14.68
CA VAL A 84 -10.01 -10.35 -13.96
C VAL A 84 -10.23 -11.46 -14.99
N ASN A 85 -9.17 -12.20 -15.36
CA ASN A 85 -9.28 -13.43 -16.15
C ASN A 85 -10.21 -14.37 -15.36
N SER A 86 -11.49 -14.24 -15.64
CA SER A 86 -12.56 -15.00 -15.01
C SER A 86 -12.36 -16.48 -15.27
N SER A 87 -11.63 -16.85 -16.32
CA SER A 87 -11.17 -18.22 -16.58
C SER A 87 -10.39 -18.82 -15.41
N GLU A 88 -9.37 -18.13 -14.87
CA GLU A 88 -8.52 -18.69 -13.80
C GLU A 88 -9.26 -18.77 -12.45
N ALA A 89 -10.12 -17.77 -12.18
CA ALA A 89 -10.97 -17.78 -10.99
C ALA A 89 -12.07 -18.85 -11.06
N LEU A 90 -12.67 -19.05 -12.25
CA LEU A 90 -13.64 -20.12 -12.50
C LEU A 90 -12.98 -21.50 -12.48
N GLU A 91 -11.75 -21.64 -13.01
CA GLU A 91 -10.97 -22.88 -12.93
C GLU A 91 -10.62 -23.23 -11.48
N SER A 92 -10.17 -22.26 -10.67
CA SER A 92 -9.90 -22.47 -9.25
C SER A 92 -11.16 -22.85 -8.47
N ALA A 93 -12.31 -22.25 -8.79
CA ALA A 93 -13.60 -22.59 -8.18
C ALA A 93 -14.10 -23.97 -8.61
N ALA A 94 -14.01 -24.31 -9.91
CA ALA A 94 -14.40 -25.60 -10.46
C ALA A 94 -13.55 -26.74 -9.85
N SER A 95 -12.24 -26.54 -9.74
CA SER A 95 -11.32 -27.51 -9.14
C SER A 95 -11.63 -27.77 -7.65
N LYS A 96 -11.99 -26.72 -6.89
CA LYS A 96 -12.44 -26.85 -5.50
C LYS A 96 -13.77 -27.61 -5.38
N LEU A 97 -14.72 -27.35 -6.28
CA LEU A 97 -16.00 -28.05 -6.33
C LEU A 97 -15.83 -29.53 -6.69
N GLU A 98 -14.96 -29.84 -7.64
CA GLU A 98 -14.70 -31.22 -8.06
C GLU A 98 -13.98 -32.02 -6.95
N ALA A 99 -13.01 -31.40 -6.26
CA ALA A 99 -12.39 -31.99 -5.08
C ALA A 99 -13.39 -32.23 -3.94
N PHE A 100 -14.30 -31.28 -3.70
CA PHE A 100 -15.36 -31.41 -2.70
C PHE A 100 -16.34 -32.54 -3.07
N ARG A 101 -16.77 -32.60 -4.33
CA ARG A 101 -17.64 -33.65 -4.86
C ARG A 101 -17.00 -35.04 -4.69
N LYS A 102 -15.75 -35.21 -5.11
CA LYS A 102 -15.01 -36.48 -4.96
C LYS A 102 -14.91 -36.92 -3.49
N ARG A 103 -14.79 -35.96 -2.57
CA ARG A 103 -14.78 -36.22 -1.12
C ARG A 103 -16.15 -36.64 -0.57
N LEU A 104 -17.24 -36.17 -1.16
CA LEU A 104 -18.60 -36.62 -0.82
C LEU A 104 -18.85 -38.04 -1.34
N GLU A 105 -18.43 -38.35 -2.56
CA GLU A 105 -18.57 -39.68 -3.16
C GLU A 105 -17.66 -40.73 -2.50
N SER A 106 -16.50 -40.34 -1.96
CA SER A 106 -15.64 -41.22 -1.18
C SER A 106 -16.06 -41.39 0.28
N ARG A 107 -17.18 -40.79 0.71
CA ARG A 107 -17.61 -40.85 2.10
C ARG A 107 -18.27 -42.21 2.34
N PRO A 108 -17.77 -43.02 3.31
CA PRO A 108 -18.38 -44.32 3.59
C PRO A 108 -19.85 -44.13 4.01
N PRO A 109 -20.75 -45.06 3.64
CA PRO A 109 -22.12 -45.01 4.11
C PRO A 109 -22.10 -44.98 5.64
N TRP A 110 -22.84 -44.03 6.22
CA TRP A 110 -22.93 -43.90 7.66
C TRP A 110 -23.32 -45.24 8.29
N PRO A 111 -22.65 -45.66 9.38
CA PRO A 111 -23.09 -46.84 10.09
C PRO A 111 -24.48 -46.55 10.66
N ARG A 112 -25.49 -47.24 10.15
CA ARG A 112 -26.81 -47.28 10.79
C ARG A 112 -26.62 -48.06 12.10
N LYS A 113 -26.94 -47.42 13.22
CA LYS A 113 -27.00 -48.07 14.53
C LYS A 113 -28.11 -49.10 14.56
#